data_AF-A0A246KIQ8-F1
#
_entry.id   AF-A0A246KIQ8-F1
#
_cell.length_a   1.000
_cell.length_b   1.000
_cell.length_c   1.000
_cell.angle_alpha   90.00
_cell.angle_beta   90.00
_cell.angle_gamma   90.00
#
_symmetry.space_group_name_H-M   'P 1'
#
loop_
_entity.id
_entity.type
_entity.pdbx_description
1 polymer ?
#
loop_
_entity_poly.entity_id
_entity_poly.type
_entity_poly.pdbx_seq_one_letter_code
_entity_poly.pdbx_strand_id
1 'polypeptide(L)'
;MPLHRAIYVSDAVGGAATSLLILAEILGESERNNRREGLTSALMRHGGQFLQIIEGRRTDVDRLMDRLRVDPRHENLRLLSDVAVSGRRFGDWPMILAELTPEAARLLNGEALDQLSPARAETLLALAVGIAPVPA
;
A
#
# COMPACT_ATOMS: atom_id res chain seq x y z
N MET A 1 22.73 1.87 -1.99
CA MET A 1 22.00 2.15 -0.73
C MET A 1 20.99 1.04 -0.53
N PRO A 2 20.76 0.57 0.71
CA PRO A 2 19.81 -0.51 0.95
C PRO A 2 18.38 -0.05 0.59
N LEU A 3 17.62 -0.97 -0.01
CA LEU A 3 16.20 -0.79 -0.27
C LEU A 3 15.43 -1.02 1.04
N HIS A 4 14.35 -0.28 1.21
CA HIS A 4 13.53 -0.28 2.41
C HIS A 4 12.06 -0.41 2.01
N ARG A 5 11.27 -1.14 2.81
CA ARG A 5 9.86 -1.39 2.56
C ARG A 5 9.04 -1.05 3.80
N ALA A 6 8.02 -0.24 3.60
CA ALA A 6 6.99 0.04 4.59
C ALA A 6 5.65 -0.53 4.12
N ILE A 7 4.89 -1.14 5.05
CA ILE A 7 3.51 -1.54 4.83
C ILE A 7 2.68 -0.84 5.90
N TYR A 8 1.66 -0.10 5.49
CA TYR A 8 0.77 0.58 6.42
C TYR A 8 -0.69 0.35 6.06
N VAL A 9 -1.54 0.58 7.05
CA VAL A 9 -2.99 0.65 6.90
C VAL A 9 -3.52 1.93 7.55
N SER A 10 -4.60 2.46 7.02
CA SER A 10 -5.26 3.66 7.54
C SER A 10 -6.74 3.68 7.19
N ASP A 11 -7.53 4.44 7.93
CA ASP A 11 -8.96 4.59 7.66
C ASP A 11 -9.17 5.72 6.64
N ALA A 12 -9.91 5.45 5.57
CA ALA A 12 -10.19 6.43 4.53
C ALA A 12 -11.27 7.41 5.01
N VAL A 13 -11.06 8.71 4.78
CA VAL A 13 -11.95 9.77 5.27
C VAL A 13 -12.83 10.30 4.14
N GLY A 14 -14.13 10.46 4.43
CA GLY A 14 -15.10 11.08 3.53
C GLY A 14 -15.15 10.43 2.16
N GLY A 15 -15.02 11.24 1.10
CA GLY A 15 -15.09 10.75 -0.28
C GLY A 15 -13.98 9.78 -0.66
N ALA A 16 -12.84 9.78 0.04
CA ALA A 16 -11.75 8.82 -0.21
C ALA A 16 -12.17 7.37 0.05
N ALA A 17 -13.10 7.16 0.98
CA ALA A 17 -13.60 5.82 1.33
C ALA A 17 -14.44 5.17 0.22
N THR A 18 -15.17 5.96 -0.58
CA THR A 18 -16.19 5.42 -1.50
C THR A 18 -16.06 5.91 -2.94
N SER A 19 -15.64 7.16 -3.17
CA SER A 19 -15.58 7.75 -4.51
C SER A 19 -14.46 7.13 -5.35
N LEU A 20 -14.80 6.70 -6.56
CA LEU A 20 -13.82 6.23 -7.55
C LEU A 20 -13.02 7.39 -8.15
N LEU A 21 -13.62 8.57 -8.25
CA LEU A 21 -12.93 9.77 -8.76
C LEU A 21 -11.80 10.19 -7.82
N ILE A 22 -12.09 10.26 -6.52
CA ILE A 22 -11.07 10.63 -5.51
C ILE A 22 -9.98 9.56 -5.44
N LEU A 23 -10.34 8.27 -5.55
CA LEU A 23 -9.35 7.20 -5.62
C LEU A 23 -8.42 7.35 -6.84
N ALA A 24 -8.97 7.67 -8.02
CA ALA A 24 -8.19 7.92 -9.21
C ALA A 24 -7.25 9.13 -9.06
N GLU A 25 -7.69 10.20 -8.39
CA GLU A 25 -6.86 11.36 -8.05
C GLU A 25 -5.68 10.98 -7.14
N ILE A 26 -5.93 10.20 -6.08
CA ILE A 26 -4.89 9.69 -5.17
C ILE A 26 -3.86 8.86 -5.94
N LEU A 27 -4.33 7.95 -6.81
CA LEU A 27 -3.45 7.11 -7.61
C LEU A 27 -2.58 7.95 -8.55
N GLY A 28 -3.17 8.93 -9.25
CA GLY A 28 -2.44 9.80 -10.18
C GLY A 28 -1.44 10.72 -9.49
N GLU A 29 -1.78 11.28 -8.33
CA GLU A 29 -0.84 12.06 -7.53
C GLU A 29 0.31 11.19 -7.02
N SER A 30 -0.01 10.03 -6.49
CA SER A 30 0.98 9.09 -5.95
C SER A 30 1.91 8.58 -7.04
N GLU A 31 1.40 8.24 -8.23
CA GLU A 31 2.24 7.83 -9.37
C GLU A 31 3.29 8.91 -9.72
N ARG A 32 2.87 10.18 -9.83
CA ARG A 32 3.77 11.30 -10.14
C ARG A 32 4.82 11.51 -9.05
N ASN A 33 4.40 11.51 -7.79
CA ASN A 33 5.30 11.71 -6.65
C ASN A 33 6.28 10.56 -6.48
N ASN A 34 5.79 9.32 -6.56
CA ASN A 34 6.61 8.11 -6.42
C ASN A 34 7.62 8.01 -7.55
N ARG A 35 7.24 8.32 -8.80
CA ARG A 35 8.17 8.34 -9.94
C ARG A 35 9.31 9.35 -9.73
N ARG A 36 8.99 10.55 -9.24
CA ARG A 36 9.99 11.60 -8.95
C ARG A 36 10.96 11.18 -7.84
N GLU A 37 10.47 10.44 -6.86
CA GLU A 37 11.23 10.05 -5.66
C GLU A 37 11.87 8.66 -5.77
N GLY A 38 11.66 7.94 -6.87
CA GLY A 38 12.17 6.58 -7.07
C GLY A 38 11.50 5.55 -6.16
N LEU A 39 10.24 5.78 -5.78
CA LEU A 39 9.43 4.87 -4.98
C LEU A 39 8.58 3.96 -5.89
N THR A 40 8.31 2.75 -5.41
CA THR A 40 7.32 1.84 -6.00
C THR A 40 6.27 1.49 -4.96
N SER A 41 5.06 1.19 -5.40
CA SER A 41 3.94 1.04 -4.48
C SER A 41 2.81 0.21 -5.06
N ALA A 42 2.07 -0.48 -4.18
CA ALA A 42 0.74 -1.02 -4.47
C ALA A 42 -0.24 -0.59 -3.39
N LEU A 43 -1.42 -0.12 -3.80
CA LEU A 43 -2.46 0.42 -2.93
C LEU A 43 -3.76 -0.35 -3.12
N MET A 44 -4.33 -0.84 -2.03
CA MET A 44 -5.69 -1.41 -1.99
C MET A 44 -6.61 -0.49 -1.18
N ARG A 45 -7.82 -0.26 -1.67
CA ARG A 45 -8.92 0.33 -0.91
C ARG A 45 -10.00 -0.73 -0.69
N HIS A 46 -10.25 -1.12 0.55
CA HIS A 46 -11.29 -2.09 0.88
C HIS A 46 -11.85 -1.85 2.28
N GLY A 47 -13.16 -2.03 2.47
CA GLY A 47 -13.79 -1.91 3.79
C GLY A 47 -13.66 -0.53 4.44
N GLY A 48 -13.52 0.54 3.66
CA GLY A 48 -13.27 1.89 4.19
C GLY A 48 -11.82 2.13 4.63
N GLN A 49 -10.91 1.22 4.33
CA GLN A 49 -9.50 1.31 4.69
C GLN A 49 -8.61 1.35 3.45
N PHE A 50 -7.43 1.95 3.61
CA PHE A 50 -6.31 1.82 2.70
C PHE A 50 -5.30 0.85 3.27
N LEU A 51 -4.82 -0.08 2.45
CA LEU A 51 -3.63 -0.87 2.71
C LEU A 51 -2.62 -0.58 1.61
N GLN A 52 -1.42 -0.16 1.97
CA GLN A 52 -0.40 0.21 1.00
C GLN A 52 0.97 -0.32 1.38
N ILE A 53 1.70 -0.77 0.37
CA ILE A 53 3.12 -1.09 0.44
C ILE A 53 3.91 -0.06 -0.34
N ILE A 54 5.03 0.39 0.21
CA ILE A 54 5.93 1.38 -0.39
C ILE A 54 7.34 0.80 -0.34
N GLU A 55 8.07 0.87 -1.45
CA GLU A 55 9.46 0.42 -1.54
C GLU A 55 10.36 1.51 -2.12
N GLY A 56 11.52 1.73 -1.53
CA GLY A 56 12.46 2.75 -2.00
C GLY A 56 13.67 2.92 -1.09
N ARG A 57 14.42 4.00 -1.25
CA ARG A 57 15.47 4.34 -0.29
C ARG A 57 14.81 4.73 1.03
N ARG A 58 15.42 4.34 2.16
CA ARG A 58 14.92 4.65 3.50
C ARG A 58 14.49 6.12 3.66
N THR A 59 15.34 7.05 3.24
CA THR A 59 15.06 8.50 3.37
C THR A 59 13.87 8.98 2.53
N ASP A 60 13.57 8.32 1.41
CA ASP A 60 12.43 8.69 0.57
C ASP A 60 11.13 8.08 1.10
N VAL A 61 11.21 6.85 1.64
CA VAL A 61 10.09 6.23 2.36
C VAL A 61 9.72 7.07 3.59
N ASP A 62 10.69 7.46 4.42
CA ASP A 62 10.44 8.29 5.61
C ASP A 62 9.73 9.61 5.26
N ARG A 63 10.21 10.31 4.21
CA ARG A 63 9.58 11.56 3.73
C ARG A 63 8.15 11.35 3.25
N LEU A 64 7.87 10.25 2.53
CA LEU A 64 6.51 9.94 2.13
C LEU A 64 5.63 9.66 3.34
N MET A 65 6.12 8.88 4.32
CA MET A 65 5.38 8.59 5.55
C MET A 65 5.07 9.87 6.34
N ASP A 66 5.98 10.84 6.39
CA ASP A 66 5.74 12.14 7.04
C ASP A 66 4.59 12.91 6.37
N ARG A 67 4.51 12.89 5.03
CA ARG A 67 3.40 13.52 4.30
C ARG A 67 2.08 12.78 4.53
N LEU A 68 2.11 11.44 4.53
CA LEU A 68 0.92 10.62 4.75
C LEU A 68 0.34 10.82 6.16
N ARG A 69 1.16 11.04 7.19
CA ARG A 69 0.66 11.29 8.55
C ARG A 69 -0.23 12.53 8.68
N VAL A 70 -0.16 13.47 7.75
CA VAL A 70 -0.93 14.72 7.78
C VAL A 70 -1.89 14.86 6.60
N ASP A 71 -2.04 13.83 5.79
CA ASP A 71 -2.94 13.86 4.63
C ASP A 71 -4.40 13.74 5.08
N PRO A 72 -5.26 14.73 4.78
CA PRO A 72 -6.64 14.77 5.29
C PRO A 72 -7.57 13.72 4.67
N ARG A 73 -7.10 12.97 3.68
CA ARG A 73 -7.89 11.93 3.00
C ARG A 73 -7.94 10.61 3.80
N HIS A 74 -7.17 10.50 4.88
CA HIS A 74 -7.16 9.34 5.75
C HIS A 74 -6.78 9.70 7.20
N GLU A 75 -7.05 8.79 8.11
CA GLU A 75 -6.70 8.91 9.53
C GLU A 75 -6.27 7.55 10.11
N ASN A 76 -5.89 7.52 11.39
CA ASN A 76 -5.50 6.30 12.11
C ASN A 76 -4.41 5.48 11.39
N LEU A 77 -3.44 6.17 10.76
CA LEU A 77 -2.33 5.51 10.08
C LEU A 77 -1.55 4.63 11.06
N ARG A 78 -1.47 3.33 10.74
CA ARG A 78 -0.71 2.34 11.49
C ARG A 78 0.24 1.58 10.59
N LEU A 79 1.50 1.52 11.02
CA LEU A 79 2.56 0.80 10.35
C LEU A 79 2.46 -0.69 10.72
N LEU A 80 2.31 -1.55 9.73
CA LEU A 80 2.34 -3.00 9.91
C LEU A 80 3.79 -3.50 9.85
N SER A 81 4.59 -2.97 8.93
CA SER A 81 5.99 -3.35 8.74
C SER A 81 6.84 -2.18 8.26
N ASP A 82 8.11 -2.17 8.67
CA ASP A 82 9.10 -1.17 8.32
C ASP A 82 10.51 -1.79 8.35
N VAL A 83 10.94 -2.37 7.23
CA VAL A 83 12.11 -3.24 7.19
C VAL A 83 12.99 -3.00 5.96
N ALA A 84 14.29 -3.25 6.13
CA ALA A 84 15.21 -3.31 5.00
C ALA A 84 14.95 -4.57 4.17
N VAL A 85 15.03 -4.46 2.85
CA VAL A 85 14.76 -5.56 1.91
C VAL A 85 15.86 -5.65 0.84
N SER A 86 16.06 -6.84 0.28
CA SER A 86 17.08 -7.09 -0.75
C SER A 86 16.64 -6.70 -2.16
N GLY A 87 15.33 -6.54 -2.41
CA GLY A 87 14.78 -6.22 -3.72
C GLY A 87 13.31 -5.81 -3.67
N ARG A 88 12.84 -5.17 -4.74
CA ARG A 88 11.45 -4.76 -4.89
C ARG A 88 10.56 -5.97 -5.10
N ARG A 89 9.43 -6.01 -4.40
CA ARG A 89 8.42 -7.07 -4.53
C ARG A 89 7.42 -6.75 -5.63
N PHE A 90 7.12 -5.46 -5.83
CA PHE A 90 6.05 -4.99 -6.72
C PHE A 90 6.60 -4.44 -8.05
N GLY A 91 7.77 -4.93 -8.48
CA GLY A 91 8.45 -4.47 -9.69
C GLY A 91 8.86 -3.00 -9.63
N ASP A 92 8.99 -2.36 -10.80
CA ASP A 92 9.40 -0.96 -10.95
C ASP A 92 8.20 -0.02 -11.18
N TRP A 93 7.01 -0.42 -10.73
CA TRP A 93 5.78 0.36 -10.89
C TRP A 93 5.66 1.44 -9.80
N PRO A 94 5.59 2.73 -10.16
CA PRO A 94 5.48 3.81 -9.17
C PRO A 94 4.22 3.70 -8.31
N MET A 95 3.11 3.23 -8.89
CA MET A 95 1.85 3.00 -8.20
C MET A 95 1.04 1.93 -8.95
N ILE A 96 0.55 0.92 -8.23
CA ILE A 96 -0.39 -0.09 -8.72
C ILE A 96 -1.66 -0.02 -7.88
N LEU A 97 -2.82 -0.02 -8.52
CA LEU A 97 -4.09 -0.27 -7.84
C LEU A 97 -4.27 -1.77 -7.66
N ALA A 98 -4.35 -2.22 -6.42
CA ALA A 98 -4.64 -3.59 -6.03
C ALA A 98 -6.14 -3.73 -5.75
N GLU A 99 -6.85 -4.48 -6.60
CA GLU A 99 -8.28 -4.76 -6.43
C GLU A 99 -8.49 -6.08 -5.69
N LEU A 100 -9.60 -6.18 -4.95
CA LEU A 100 -9.92 -7.40 -4.21
C LEU A 100 -10.40 -8.50 -5.18
N THR A 101 -9.47 -9.31 -5.67
CA THR A 101 -9.75 -10.51 -6.48
C THR A 101 -10.42 -11.62 -5.65
N PRO A 102 -11.06 -12.63 -6.25
CA PRO A 102 -11.60 -13.78 -5.51
C PRO A 102 -10.55 -14.52 -4.66
N GLU A 103 -9.30 -14.61 -5.14
CA GLU A 103 -8.17 -15.18 -4.41
C GLU A 103 -7.81 -14.32 -3.20
N ALA A 104 -7.69 -13.01 -3.39
CA ALA A 104 -7.39 -12.06 -2.32
C ALA A 104 -8.51 -12.02 -1.27
N ALA A 105 -9.78 -12.06 -1.70
CA ALA A 105 -10.95 -12.14 -0.82
C ALA A 105 -10.92 -13.40 0.06
N ARG A 106 -10.53 -14.56 -0.50
CA ARG A 106 -10.36 -15.80 0.26
C ARG A 106 -9.25 -15.69 1.31
N LEU A 107 -8.13 -15.04 0.99
CA LEU A 107 -7.06 -14.81 1.96
C LEU A 107 -7.48 -13.85 3.09
N LEU A 108 -8.24 -12.81 2.73
CA LEU A 108 -8.78 -11.84 3.69
C LEU A 108 -9.77 -12.52 4.64
N ASN A 109 -10.59 -13.46 4.14
CA ASN A 109 -11.51 -14.27 4.95
C ASN A 109 -12.42 -13.43 5.86
N GLY A 110 -12.87 -12.27 5.38
CA GLY A 110 -13.74 -11.34 6.12
C GLY A 110 -13.06 -10.52 7.22
N GLU A 111 -11.74 -10.65 7.38
CA GLU A 111 -10.96 -9.85 8.30
C GLU A 111 -10.81 -8.40 7.80
N ALA A 112 -10.75 -7.43 8.71
CA ALA A 112 -10.44 -6.05 8.35
C ALA A 112 -8.94 -5.90 8.02
N LEU A 113 -8.59 -4.94 7.15
CA LEU A 113 -7.20 -4.78 6.70
C LEU A 113 -6.26 -4.45 7.85
N ASP A 114 -6.78 -3.82 8.90
CA ASP A 114 -6.04 -3.45 10.10
C ASP A 114 -5.70 -4.62 11.02
N GLN A 115 -6.39 -5.75 10.92
CA GLN A 115 -6.05 -6.93 11.73
C GLN A 115 -4.98 -7.82 11.08
N LEU A 116 -4.65 -7.55 9.80
CA LEU A 116 -3.68 -8.34 9.06
C LEU A 116 -2.28 -8.26 9.66
N SER A 117 -1.64 -9.42 9.75
CA SER A 117 -0.19 -9.49 9.96
C SER A 117 0.55 -8.95 8.73
N PRO A 118 1.80 -8.48 8.89
CA PRO A 118 2.58 -7.95 7.77
C PRO A 118 2.72 -8.91 6.59
N ALA A 119 2.98 -10.19 6.88
CA ALA A 119 3.13 -11.22 5.85
C ALA A 119 1.82 -11.44 5.08
N ARG A 120 0.68 -11.41 5.77
CA ARG A 120 -0.63 -11.53 5.13
C ARG A 120 -0.99 -10.29 4.32
N ALA A 121 -0.68 -9.10 4.82
CA ALA A 121 -0.87 -7.85 4.07
C ALA A 121 -0.04 -7.82 2.77
N GLU A 122 1.24 -8.20 2.83
CA GLU A 122 2.08 -8.30 1.63
C GLU A 122 1.52 -9.34 0.63
N THR A 123 1.11 -10.51 1.13
CA THR A 123 0.54 -11.58 0.31
C THR A 123 -0.78 -11.15 -0.33
N LEU A 124 -1.64 -10.46 0.41
CA LEU A 124 -2.91 -9.93 -0.09
C LEU A 124 -2.69 -8.99 -1.25
N LEU A 125 -1.78 -8.02 -1.10
CA LEU A 125 -1.43 -7.08 -2.16
C LEU A 125 -0.81 -7.81 -3.36
N ALA A 126 0.11 -8.76 -3.14
CA ALA A 126 0.73 -9.52 -4.22
C ALA A 126 -0.31 -10.29 -5.05
N LEU A 127 -1.24 -11.02 -4.40
CA LEU A 127 -2.32 -11.73 -5.09
C LEU A 127 -3.24 -10.78 -5.86
N ALA A 128 -3.58 -9.63 -5.26
CA ALA A 128 -4.44 -8.62 -5.85
C ALA A 128 -3.85 -7.98 -7.12
N VAL A 129 -2.52 -8.01 -7.29
CA VAL A 129 -1.83 -7.50 -8.48
C VAL A 129 -1.27 -8.60 -9.39
N GLY A 130 -1.64 -9.88 -9.15
CA GLY A 130 -1.21 -11.01 -9.96
C GLY A 130 0.25 -11.44 -9.76
N ILE A 131 0.87 -11.06 -8.65
CA ILE A 131 2.21 -11.48 -8.26
C ILE A 131 2.13 -12.75 -7.41
N ALA A 132 2.91 -13.77 -7.77
CA ALA A 132 2.95 -15.03 -7.03
C ALA A 132 3.36 -14.82 -5.56
N PRO A 133 2.71 -15.47 -4.58
CA PRO A 133 3.04 -15.34 -3.16
C PRO A 133 4.44 -15.89 -2.85
N VAL A 134 5.06 -15.40 -1.78
CA VAL A 134 6.34 -15.96 -1.30
C VAL A 134 6.04 -17.31 -0.64
N PRO A 135 6.76 -18.40 -0.97
CA PRO A 135 6.59 -19.67 -0.26
C PRO A 135 6.91 -19.49 1.23
N ALA A 136 6.11 -20.14 2.08
CA ALA A 136 6.23 -20.10 3.53
C ALA A 136 7.55 -20.70 4.04
#